data_AF-A0A2A2CYI3-F1
#
_entry.id   AF-A0A2A2CYI3-F1
#
_cell.length_a   1.000
_cell.length_b   1.000
_cell.length_c   1.000
_cell.angle_alpha   90.00
_cell.angle_beta   90.00
_cell.angle_gamma   90.00
#
_symmetry.space_group_name_H-M   'P 1'
#
loop_
_entity.id
_entity.type
_entity.pdbx_description
1 polymer ?
#
loop_
_entity_poly.entity_id
_entity_poly.type
_entity_poly.pdbx_seq_one_letter_code
_entity_poly.pdbx_strand_id
1 'polypeptide(L)'
;MAPEVFLDASLFMGMHSTDPSLRAAATAFFAAHLERPVVMTYEEVGRCDDYVWRFPREVQDAYYPFMDVLHSLMPIRRRAYDAGVLAALPGLPARAEELRPRDRLLLASVVAAGGELVTLNPRLTALTGLGLPVRTPGPAADRGVFPADLDKLYEQSLVLEADHAEL
;
A
#
# COMPACT_ATOMS: atom_id res chain seq x y z
N MET A 1 -7.79 -19.93 -8.52
CA MET A 1 -7.15 -19.29 -7.36
C MET A 1 -7.63 -17.84 -7.32
N ALA A 2 -7.82 -17.26 -6.14
CA ALA A 2 -8.11 -15.82 -6.04
C ALA A 2 -6.85 -15.02 -6.49
N PRO A 3 -7.03 -13.86 -7.15
CA PRO A 3 -5.90 -13.01 -7.53
C PRO A 3 -5.12 -12.57 -6.29
N GLU A 4 -3.80 -12.45 -6.41
CA GLU A 4 -2.97 -11.92 -5.34
C GLU A 4 -3.24 -10.42 -5.16
N VAL A 5 -3.33 -9.97 -3.90
CA VAL A 5 -3.59 -8.58 -3.58
C VAL A 5 -2.27 -7.85 -3.37
N PHE A 6 -1.93 -6.95 -4.27
CA PHE A 6 -0.79 -6.07 -4.19
C PHE A 6 -1.17 -4.77 -3.47
N LEU A 7 -0.28 -4.29 -2.61
CA LEU A 7 -0.38 -3.00 -1.94
C LEU A 7 0.83 -2.15 -2.34
N ASP A 8 0.67 -0.84 -2.27
CA ASP A 8 1.75 0.11 -2.46
C ASP A 8 1.93 1.01 -1.22
N ALA A 9 2.96 1.84 -1.25
CA ALA A 9 3.28 2.75 -0.15
C ALA A 9 2.13 3.72 0.13
N SER A 10 1.41 4.15 -0.91
CA SER A 10 0.29 5.08 -0.74
C SER A 10 -0.85 4.48 0.09
N LEU A 11 -1.16 3.19 -0.10
CA LEU A 11 -2.16 2.51 0.70
C LEU A 11 -1.64 2.22 2.11
N PHE A 12 -0.40 1.75 2.24
CA PHE A 12 0.18 1.42 3.55
C PHE A 12 0.27 2.66 4.45
N MET A 13 0.85 3.75 3.94
CA MET A 13 0.86 5.05 4.62
C MET A 13 -0.52 5.70 4.68
N GLY A 14 -1.48 5.21 3.89
CA GLY A 14 -2.88 5.57 3.97
C GLY A 14 -3.48 5.36 5.35
N MET A 15 -3.00 4.38 6.13
CA MET A 15 -3.39 4.20 7.54
C MET A 15 -3.06 5.42 8.43
N HIS A 16 -2.20 6.30 7.95
CA HIS A 16 -1.78 7.54 8.60
C HIS A 16 -2.20 8.77 7.80
N SER A 17 -3.14 8.64 6.85
CA SER A 17 -3.46 9.75 5.96
C SER A 17 -3.99 10.97 6.72
N THR A 18 -3.61 12.17 6.27
CA THR A 18 -4.21 13.44 6.71
C THR A 18 -5.70 13.56 6.36
N ASP A 19 -6.17 12.85 5.33
CA ASP A 19 -7.59 12.72 5.01
C ASP A 19 -8.23 11.63 5.90
N PRO A 20 -9.15 11.99 6.83
CA PRO A 20 -9.76 11.02 7.74
C PRO A 20 -10.54 9.91 7.03
N SER A 21 -11.11 10.19 5.86
CA SER A 21 -11.91 9.22 5.10
C SER A 21 -11.02 8.15 4.45
N LEU A 22 -9.90 8.57 3.88
CA LEU A 22 -8.90 7.66 3.31
C LEU A 22 -8.18 6.90 4.41
N ARG A 23 -7.90 7.56 5.54
CA ARG A 23 -7.37 6.91 6.73
C ARG A 23 -8.28 5.80 7.23
N ALA A 24 -9.59 6.05 7.34
CA ALA A 24 -10.55 5.03 7.72
C ALA A 24 -10.60 3.87 6.72
N ALA A 25 -10.64 4.16 5.42
CA ALA A 25 -10.68 3.15 4.36
C ALA A 25 -9.43 2.25 4.33
N ALA A 26 -8.23 2.84 4.43
CA ALA A 26 -6.98 2.10 4.48
C ALA A 26 -6.88 1.25 5.74
N THR A 27 -7.17 1.81 6.91
CA THR A 27 -7.12 1.08 8.18
C THR A 27 -8.12 -0.08 8.20
N ALA A 28 -9.34 0.13 7.70
CA ALA A 28 -10.34 -0.91 7.59
C ALA A 28 -9.90 -2.02 6.62
N PHE A 29 -9.22 -1.66 5.54
CA PHE A 29 -8.61 -2.61 4.63
C PHE A 29 -7.58 -3.48 5.36
N PHE A 30 -6.62 -2.89 6.09
CA PHE A 30 -5.60 -3.67 6.81
C PHE A 30 -6.19 -4.53 7.93
N ALA A 31 -7.14 -4.01 8.70
CA ALA A 31 -7.83 -4.76 9.74
C ALA A 31 -8.53 -6.01 9.17
N ALA A 32 -9.17 -5.89 8.00
CA ALA A 32 -9.81 -7.02 7.32
C ALA A 32 -8.83 -8.00 6.65
N HIS A 33 -7.55 -7.62 6.51
CA HIS A 33 -6.52 -8.41 5.84
C HIS A 33 -5.41 -8.90 6.77
N LEU A 34 -5.54 -8.75 8.09
CA LEU A 34 -4.50 -9.19 9.05
C LEU A 34 -4.09 -10.65 8.88
N GLU A 35 -5.04 -11.54 8.58
CA GLU A 35 -4.75 -12.98 8.40
C GLU A 35 -4.67 -13.39 6.92
N ARG A 36 -4.74 -12.42 5.99
CA ARG A 36 -4.81 -12.68 4.55
C ARG A 36 -3.51 -12.24 3.87
N PRO A 37 -2.92 -13.09 3.00
CA PRO A 37 -1.67 -12.75 2.34
C PRO A 37 -1.87 -11.58 1.38
N VAL A 38 -0.94 -10.64 1.47
CA VAL A 38 -0.80 -9.51 0.54
C VAL A 38 0.61 -9.49 -0.02
N VAL A 39 0.83 -8.73 -1.08
CA VAL A 39 2.10 -8.58 -1.77
C VAL A 39 2.52 -7.12 -1.75
N MET A 40 3.79 -6.86 -1.46
CA MET A 40 4.43 -5.56 -1.69
C MET A 40 5.74 -5.81 -2.44
N THR A 41 6.10 -4.91 -3.34
CA THR A 41 7.44 -4.95 -3.94
C THR A 41 8.46 -4.40 -2.95
N TYR A 42 9.73 -4.77 -3.07
CA TYR A 42 10.79 -4.17 -2.25
C TYR A 42 10.91 -2.65 -2.47
N GLU A 43 10.58 -2.18 -3.68
CA GLU A 43 10.51 -0.73 -3.96
C GLU A 43 9.44 -0.07 -3.09
N GLU A 44 8.22 -0.62 -3.02
CA GLU A 44 7.14 -0.04 -2.20
C GLU A 44 7.42 -0.13 -0.69
N VAL A 45 8.13 -1.18 -0.23
CA VAL A 45 8.65 -1.24 1.16
C VAL A 45 9.62 -0.07 1.40
N GLY A 46 10.62 0.08 0.53
CA GLY A 46 11.60 1.16 0.66
C GLY A 46 10.98 2.55 0.56
N ARG A 47 9.88 2.71 -0.19
CA ARG A 47 9.14 3.98 -0.26
C ARG A 47 8.39 4.32 1.02
N CYS A 48 7.89 3.32 1.75
CA CYS A 48 7.32 3.55 3.09
C CYS A 48 8.41 4.06 4.04
N ASP A 49 9.57 3.41 4.07
CA ASP A 49 10.70 3.81 4.92
C ASP A 49 11.25 5.19 4.54
N ASP A 50 11.45 5.46 3.24
CA ASP A 50 11.89 6.77 2.75
C ASP A 50 10.94 7.90 3.14
N TYR A 51 9.63 7.61 3.21
CA TYR A 51 8.64 8.56 3.69
C TYR A 51 8.77 8.82 5.19
N VAL A 52 8.81 7.76 6.00
CA VAL A 52 8.90 7.84 7.47
C VAL A 52 10.21 8.50 7.92
N TRP A 53 11.32 8.27 7.20
CA TRP A 53 12.62 8.87 7.53
C TRP A 53 12.71 10.39 7.38
N ARG A 54 11.72 11.02 6.75
CA ARG A 54 11.63 12.49 6.64
C ARG A 54 11.15 13.15 7.94
N PHE A 55 10.54 12.38 8.83
CA PHE A 55 9.99 12.90 10.08
C PHE A 55 11.04 12.95 11.19
N PRO A 56 10.85 13.78 12.22
CA PRO A 56 11.70 13.78 13.41
C PRO A 56 11.78 12.40 14.07
N ARG A 57 12.88 12.15 14.79
CA ARG A 57 13.15 10.85 15.40
C ARG A 57 12.05 10.42 16.36
N GLU A 58 11.50 11.34 17.14
CA GLU A 58 10.40 11.08 18.07
C GLU A 58 9.13 10.59 17.37
N VAL A 59 8.85 11.05 16.14
CA VAL A 59 7.72 10.58 15.33
C VAL A 59 7.98 9.17 14.84
N GLN A 60 9.19 8.91 14.36
CA GLN A 60 9.61 7.58 13.91
C GLN A 60 9.54 6.55 15.05
N ASP A 61 10.02 6.92 16.25
CA ASP A 61 10.00 6.04 17.43
C ASP A 61 8.58 5.72 17.91
N ALA A 62 7.61 6.62 17.69
CA ALA A 62 6.19 6.36 17.94
C ALA A 62 5.55 5.47 16.84
N TYR A 63 6.04 5.58 15.60
CA TYR A 63 5.50 4.84 14.45
C TYR A 63 5.99 3.39 14.35
N TYR A 64 7.30 3.16 14.47
CA TYR A 64 7.92 1.87 14.18
C TYR A 64 7.38 0.70 15.02
N PRO A 65 7.03 0.86 16.32
CA PRO A 65 6.42 -0.22 17.10
C PRO A 65 5.13 -0.78 16.48
N PHE A 66 4.26 0.07 15.92
CA PHE A 66 3.06 -0.38 15.21
C PHE A 66 3.42 -1.18 13.96
N MET A 67 4.33 -0.65 13.14
CA MET A 67 4.77 -1.26 11.89
C MET A 67 5.39 -2.65 12.13
N ASP A 68 6.27 -2.77 13.13
CA ASP A 68 6.97 -4.02 13.47
C ASP A 68 6.00 -5.13 13.91
N VAL A 69 5.03 -4.78 14.76
CA VAL A 69 4.00 -5.73 15.21
C VAL A 69 3.04 -6.08 14.07
N LEU A 70 2.62 -5.10 13.27
CA LEU A 70 1.79 -5.35 12.08
C LEU A 70 2.48 -6.33 11.12
N HIS A 71 3.77 -6.14 10.83
CA HIS A 71 4.55 -7.03 9.96
C HIS A 71 4.78 -8.43 10.53
N SER A 72 4.66 -8.59 11.85
CA SER A 72 4.74 -9.89 12.52
C SER A 72 3.41 -10.65 12.47
N LEU A 73 2.28 -9.93 12.41
CA LEU A 73 0.94 -10.50 12.36
C LEU A 73 0.46 -10.72 10.91
N MET A 74 0.74 -9.76 10.03
CA MET A 74 0.23 -9.75 8.66
C MET A 74 1.17 -10.48 7.69
N PRO A 75 0.69 -11.46 6.91
CA PRO A 75 1.51 -12.18 5.95
C PRO A 75 1.78 -11.35 4.69
N ILE A 76 2.75 -10.43 4.78
CA ILE A 76 3.21 -9.60 3.66
C ILE A 76 4.32 -10.30 2.89
N ARG A 77 4.04 -10.73 1.66
CA ARG A 77 5.02 -11.29 0.73
C ARG A 77 5.77 -10.17 0.03
N ARG A 78 7.05 -10.02 0.33
CA ARG A 78 7.93 -9.03 -0.30
C ARG A 78 8.54 -9.60 -1.58
N ARG A 79 8.46 -8.87 -2.69
CA ARG A 79 8.93 -9.34 -4.01
C ARG A 79 9.88 -8.37 -4.69
N ALA A 80 10.91 -8.92 -5.31
CA ALA A 80 11.76 -8.18 -6.23
C ALA A 80 11.12 -8.10 -7.61
N TYR A 81 11.58 -7.15 -8.42
CA TYR A 81 11.35 -7.21 -9.85
C TYR A 81 12.16 -8.35 -10.46
N ASP A 82 11.52 -9.12 -11.35
CA ASP A 82 12.14 -10.23 -12.05
C ASP A 82 11.94 -10.11 -13.57
N ALA A 83 12.43 -11.11 -14.31
CA ALA A 83 12.30 -11.14 -15.75
C ALA A 83 10.83 -11.16 -16.23
N GLY A 84 9.91 -11.74 -15.44
CA GLY A 84 8.49 -11.76 -15.74
C GLY A 84 7.87 -10.36 -15.68
N VAL A 85 8.28 -9.55 -14.69
CA VAL A 85 7.90 -8.12 -14.61
C VAL A 85 8.37 -7.37 -15.84
N LEU A 86 9.64 -7.55 -16.25
CA LEU A 86 10.19 -6.86 -17.41
C LEU A 86 9.50 -7.29 -18.71
N ALA A 87 9.14 -8.57 -18.83
CA ALA A 87 8.41 -9.10 -19.98
C ALA A 87 6.96 -8.60 -20.05
N ALA A 88 6.36 -8.23 -18.92
CA ALA A 88 5.00 -7.69 -18.88
C ALA A 88 4.92 -6.20 -19.24
N LEU A 89 6.01 -5.43 -19.11
CA LEU A 89 6.04 -3.99 -19.38
C LEU A 89 5.51 -3.59 -20.77
N PRO A 90 5.89 -4.27 -21.89
CA PRO A 90 5.38 -3.92 -23.22
C PRO A 90 3.89 -4.21 -23.41
N GLY A 91 3.29 -5.06 -22.56
CA GLY A 91 1.87 -5.41 -22.59
C GLY A 91 0.99 -4.45 -21.80
N LEU A 92 1.57 -3.46 -21.11
CA LEU A 92 0.80 -2.42 -20.43
C LEU A 92 0.10 -1.51 -21.46
N PRO A 93 -1.11 -1.01 -21.17
CA PRO A 93 -1.84 -0.15 -22.09
C PRO A 93 -1.13 1.20 -22.28
N ALA A 94 -1.36 1.86 -23.43
CA ALA A 94 -0.73 3.14 -23.77
C ALA A 94 -0.90 4.24 -22.69
N ARG A 95 -2.02 4.23 -21.95
CA ARG A 95 -2.24 5.16 -20.82
C ARG A 95 -1.24 4.99 -19.67
N ALA A 96 -0.59 3.83 -19.57
CA ALA A 96 0.48 3.59 -18.60
C ALA A 96 1.81 4.20 -19.05
N GLU A 97 1.95 4.72 -20.28
CA GLU A 97 3.20 5.34 -20.75
C GLU A 97 3.50 6.66 -20.04
N GLU A 98 2.46 7.39 -19.62
CA GLU A 98 2.58 8.65 -18.88
C GLU A 98 2.92 8.45 -17.39
N LEU A 99 2.85 7.21 -16.91
CA LEU A 99 3.20 6.88 -15.52
C LEU A 99 4.71 6.96 -15.31
N ARG A 100 5.09 7.21 -14.06
CA ARG A 100 6.50 7.15 -13.64
C ARG A 100 7.03 5.73 -13.88
N PRO A 101 8.33 5.56 -14.18
CA PRO A 101 8.92 4.23 -14.38
C PRO A 101 8.60 3.22 -13.28
N ARG A 102 8.62 3.66 -12.01
CA ARG A 102 8.26 2.85 -10.84
C ARG A 102 6.78 2.41 -10.84
N ASP A 103 5.87 3.31 -11.17
CA ASP A 103 4.42 3.03 -11.20
C ASP A 103 4.13 1.98 -12.31
N ARG A 104 4.88 2.05 -13.43
CA ARG A 104 4.84 1.04 -14.50
C ARG A 104 5.40 -0.30 -14.06
N LEU A 105 6.50 -0.33 -13.32
CA LEU A 105 7.10 -1.56 -12.80
C LEU A 105 6.17 -2.25 -11.79
N LEU A 106 5.51 -1.47 -10.92
CA LEU A 106 4.49 -1.97 -10.01
C LEU A 106 3.33 -2.59 -10.78
N LEU A 107 2.75 -1.88 -11.75
CA LEU A 107 1.66 -2.43 -12.58
C LEU A 107 2.08 -3.68 -13.35
N ALA A 108 3.28 -3.68 -13.93
CA ALA A 108 3.80 -4.86 -14.61
C ALA A 108 3.95 -6.05 -13.65
N SER A 109 4.33 -5.82 -12.39
CA SER A 109 4.40 -6.86 -11.36
C SER A 109 3.03 -7.45 -11.04
N VAL A 110 2.01 -6.59 -10.95
CA VAL A 110 0.61 -6.98 -10.71
C VAL A 110 0.10 -7.83 -11.89
N VAL A 111 0.31 -7.36 -13.12
CA VAL A 111 -0.11 -8.06 -14.34
C VAL A 111 0.61 -9.39 -14.51
N ALA A 112 1.93 -9.44 -14.32
CA ALA A 112 2.72 -10.67 -14.42
C ALA A 112 2.27 -11.74 -13.42
N ALA A 113 1.82 -11.33 -12.24
CA ALA A 113 1.30 -12.22 -11.21
C ALA A 113 -0.19 -12.57 -11.38
N GLY A 114 -0.91 -11.95 -12.32
CA GLY A 114 -2.37 -12.05 -12.41
C GLY A 114 -3.08 -11.55 -11.14
N GLY A 115 -2.49 -10.55 -10.47
CA GLY A 115 -2.98 -9.98 -9.22
C GLY A 115 -3.88 -8.75 -9.43
N GLU A 116 -4.18 -8.09 -8.32
CA GLU A 116 -4.91 -6.81 -8.24
C GLU A 116 -4.18 -5.84 -7.31
N LEU A 117 -4.01 -4.60 -7.75
CA LEU A 117 -3.42 -3.52 -6.97
C LEU A 117 -4.50 -2.75 -6.21
N VAL A 118 -4.31 -2.61 -4.90
CA VAL A 118 -5.07 -1.69 -4.05
C VAL A 118 -4.17 -0.50 -3.74
N THR A 119 -4.61 0.70 -4.09
CA THR A 119 -3.78 1.91 -4.03
C THR A 119 -4.60 3.15 -3.68
N LEU A 120 -3.92 4.13 -3.09
CA LEU A 120 -4.41 5.50 -2.91
C LEU A 120 -3.65 6.51 -3.80
N ASN A 121 -2.64 6.08 -4.55
CA ASN A 121 -1.82 6.94 -5.40
C ASN A 121 -2.67 7.50 -6.55
N PRO A 122 -2.87 8.83 -6.64
CA PRO A 122 -3.77 9.44 -7.61
C PRO A 122 -3.46 9.08 -9.07
N ARG A 123 -2.18 8.86 -9.41
CA ARG A 123 -1.75 8.48 -10.78
C ARG A 123 -2.24 7.08 -11.15
N LEU A 124 -2.26 6.17 -10.17
CA LEU A 124 -2.69 4.79 -10.36
C LEU A 124 -4.21 4.66 -10.21
N THR A 125 -4.84 5.36 -9.27
CA THR A 125 -6.31 5.34 -9.12
C THR A 125 -7.02 5.90 -10.34
N ALA A 126 -6.41 6.83 -11.08
CA ALA A 126 -6.91 7.33 -12.37
C ALA A 126 -7.07 6.22 -13.44
N LEU A 127 -6.47 5.05 -13.22
CA LEU A 127 -6.56 3.88 -14.11
C LEU A 127 -7.70 2.93 -13.74
N THR A 128 -8.37 3.16 -12.60
CA THR A 128 -9.49 2.35 -12.13
C THR A 128 -10.62 2.35 -13.16
N GLY A 129 -11.17 1.17 -13.45
CA GLY A 129 -12.27 1.02 -14.42
C GLY A 129 -11.82 1.06 -15.90
N LEU A 130 -10.52 1.18 -16.17
CA LEU A 130 -9.97 1.20 -17.54
C LEU A 130 -9.45 -0.17 -18.01
N GLY A 131 -9.89 -1.26 -17.37
CA GLY A 131 -9.45 -2.63 -17.68
C GLY A 131 -8.09 -3.02 -17.08
N LEU A 132 -7.48 -2.14 -16.29
CA LEU A 132 -6.31 -2.46 -15.48
C LEU A 132 -6.74 -3.02 -14.12
N PRO A 133 -5.97 -3.96 -13.53
CA PRO A 133 -6.29 -4.57 -12.25
C PRO A 133 -5.92 -3.65 -11.09
N VAL A 134 -6.52 -2.46 -11.05
CA VAL A 134 -6.28 -1.42 -10.05
C VAL A 134 -7.62 -1.01 -9.44
N ARG A 135 -7.63 -0.89 -8.11
CA ARG A 135 -8.77 -0.35 -7.37
C ARG A 135 -8.32 0.44 -6.14
N THR A 136 -9.25 1.22 -5.60
CA THR A 136 -9.13 1.82 -4.27
C THR A 136 -9.53 0.82 -3.18
N PRO A 137 -9.14 1.05 -1.91
CA PRO A 137 -9.82 0.38 -0.80
C PRO A 137 -11.32 0.76 -0.82
N GLY A 138 -12.17 -0.13 -0.30
CA GLY A 138 -13.59 0.17 -0.16
C GLY A 138 -13.81 1.32 0.82
N PRO A 139 -14.87 2.14 0.64
CA PRO A 139 -15.19 3.17 1.62
C PRO A 139 -15.51 2.52 2.96
N ALA A 140 -15.09 3.17 4.05
CA ALA A 140 -15.34 2.69 5.39
C ALA A 140 -15.89 3.83 6.25
N ALA A 141 -17.03 3.59 6.90
CA ALA A 141 -17.59 4.53 7.87
C ALA A 141 -16.75 4.56 9.15
N ASP A 142 -16.22 3.40 9.55
CA ASP A 142 -15.34 3.21 10.69
C ASP A 142 -13.98 2.70 10.21
N ARG A 143 -12.90 3.05 10.92
CA ARG A 143 -11.52 2.68 10.57
C ARG A 143 -11.20 1.18 10.65
N GLY A 144 -12.17 0.32 10.97
CA GLY A 144 -11.92 -1.05 11.42
C GLY A 144 -11.25 -1.10 12.79
N VAL A 145 -11.02 -2.29 13.33
CA VAL A 145 -10.43 -2.48 14.66
C VAL A 145 -9.31 -3.51 14.56
N PHE A 146 -8.10 -3.12 14.95
CA PHE A 146 -7.00 -4.06 15.11
C PHE A 146 -7.13 -4.82 16.44
N PRO A 147 -6.44 -5.96 16.62
CA PRO A 147 -6.29 -6.60 17.92
C PRO A 147 -5.78 -5.59 18.96
N ALA A 148 -6.27 -5.70 20.20
CA ALA A 148 -6.16 -4.64 21.21
C ALA A 148 -4.74 -4.04 21.38
N ASP A 149 -3.69 -4.86 21.38
CA ASP A 149 -2.33 -4.35 21.55
C ASP A 149 -1.78 -3.68 20.29
N LEU A 150 -2.12 -4.21 19.11
CA LEU A 150 -1.79 -3.55 17.84
C LEU A 150 -2.55 -2.23 17.70
N ASP A 151 -3.80 -2.16 18.14
CA ASP A 151 -4.64 -0.97 18.05
C ASP A 151 -4.09 0.18 18.92
N LYS A 152 -3.59 -0.12 20.12
CA LYS A 152 -2.88 0.87 20.96
C LYS A 152 -1.63 1.42 20.28
N LEU A 153 -0.83 0.55 19.66
CA LEU A 153 0.37 0.96 18.92
C LEU A 153 -0.02 1.81 17.70
N TYR A 154 -1.10 1.44 17.02
CA TYR A 154 -1.64 2.23 15.92
C TYR A 154 -2.04 3.63 16.38
N GLU A 155 -2.79 3.76 17.48
CA GLU A 155 -3.15 5.07 18.04
C GLU A 155 -1.93 5.92 18.39
N GLN A 156 -0.89 5.29 18.97
CA GLN A 156 0.39 5.96 19.24
C GLN A 156 1.11 6.38 17.96
N SER A 157 1.02 5.59 16.89
CA SER A 157 1.68 5.90 15.62
C SER A 157 1.03 7.06 14.86
N LEU A 158 -0.19 7.50 15.24
CA LEU A 158 -0.92 8.60 14.58
C LEU A 158 -0.30 9.99 14.79
N VAL A 159 0.79 10.11 15.57
CA VAL A 159 1.63 11.31 15.54
C VAL A 159 2.28 11.49 14.16
N LEU A 160 2.46 10.42 13.39
CA LEU A 160 2.80 10.49 11.98
C LEU A 160 1.53 10.76 11.16
N GLU A 161 1.55 11.83 10.37
CA GLU A 161 0.50 12.14 9.40
C GLU A 161 1.09 12.11 7.99
N ALA A 162 0.42 11.40 7.07
CA ALA A 162 0.88 11.15 5.72
C ALA A 162 0.01 11.85 4.67
N ASP A 163 0.65 12.58 3.75
CA ASP A 163 0.04 12.95 2.48
C ASP A 163 0.31 11.86 1.43
N HIS A 164 -0.71 11.04 1.18
CA HIS A 164 -0.63 9.93 0.22
C HIS A 164 -0.45 10.42 -1.23
N ALA A 165 -0.73 11.69 -1.55
CA ALA A 165 -0.50 12.26 -2.87
C ALA A 165 1.00 12.41 -3.19
N GLU A 166 1.86 12.46 -2.18
CA GLU A 166 3.31 12.44 -2.33
C GLU A 166 3.86 11.04 -2.66
N LEU A 167 3.04 10.01 -2.42
CA LEU A 167 3.34 8.60 -2.68
C LEU A 167 2.75 8.13 -4.03
#